data_AF-A0A931FWF9-F1
#
_entry.id   AF-A0A931FWF9-F1
#
_cell.length_a   1.000
_cell.length_b   1.000
_cell.length_c   1.000
_cell.angle_alpha   90.00
_cell.angle_beta   90.00
_cell.angle_gamma   90.00
#
_symmetry.space_group_name_H-M   'P 1'
#
loop_
_entity.id
_entity.type
_entity.pdbx_description
1 polymer ?
#
loop_
_entity_poly.entity_id
_entity_poly.type
_entity_poly.pdbx_seq_one_letter_code
_entity_poly.pdbx_strand_id
1 'polypeptide(L)'
;MPRYTVWSCYIHTYELLQHVNSCDYESFTEHRFSSLVVGPVRDEGVLVVSSAAGYKLPCSVRDVYGFFNYYNQQIQPMLHRLGQSQRALELATWGGLDVLGQPEYASLRRLLARHS
;
A
#
# COMPACT_ATOMS: atom_id res chain seq x y z
N MET A 1 -22.32 -24.78 -15.50
CA MET A 1 -21.65 -23.60 -14.93
C MET A 1 -20.95 -24.04 -13.64
N PRO A 2 -19.62 -23.92 -13.52
CA PRO A 2 -18.96 -24.27 -12.26
C PRO A 2 -19.29 -23.19 -11.22
N ARG A 3 -19.85 -23.60 -10.08
CA ARG A 3 -20.06 -22.75 -8.91
C ARG A 3 -18.70 -22.56 -8.25
N TYR A 4 -17.97 -21.52 -8.62
CA TYR A 4 -16.81 -21.07 -7.87
C TYR A 4 -17.26 -20.69 -6.45
N THR A 5 -16.74 -21.35 -5.42
CA THR A 5 -16.81 -20.85 -4.05
C THR A 5 -15.81 -19.70 -3.92
N VAL A 6 -16.22 -18.52 -4.39
CA VAL A 6 -15.44 -17.26 -4.52
C VAL A 6 -14.84 -16.75 -3.19
N TRP A 7 -15.35 -17.21 -2.06
CA TRP A 7 -15.06 -16.67 -0.73
C TRP A 7 -13.66 -16.95 -0.17
N SER A 8 -12.70 -17.44 -0.96
CA SER A 8 -11.38 -17.82 -0.41
C SER A 8 -10.20 -17.62 -1.36
N CYS A 9 -10.45 -17.40 -2.66
CA CYS A 9 -9.41 -17.25 -3.67
C CYS A 9 -9.16 -15.77 -4.00
N TYR A 10 -7.93 -15.49 -4.45
CA TYR A 10 -7.64 -14.22 -5.10
C TYR A 10 -8.34 -14.18 -6.46
N ILE A 11 -8.86 -13.00 -6.81
CA ILE A 11 -9.32 -12.68 -8.15
C ILE A 11 -8.21 -11.88 -8.82
N HIS A 12 -7.71 -12.37 -9.95
CA HIS A 12 -6.61 -11.72 -10.64
C HIS A 12 -7.00 -10.32 -11.11
N THR A 13 -6.06 -9.37 -11.07
CA THR A 13 -6.31 -7.98 -11.49
C THR A 13 -6.84 -7.92 -12.93
N TYR A 14 -6.33 -8.77 -13.83
CA TYR A 14 -6.79 -8.79 -15.22
C TYR A 14 -8.28 -9.19 -15.34
N GLU A 15 -8.76 -10.10 -14.48
CA GLU A 15 -10.17 -10.55 -14.50
C GLU A 15 -11.08 -9.42 -14.02
N LEU A 16 -10.68 -8.73 -12.94
CA LEU A 16 -11.40 -7.56 -12.44
C LEU A 16 -11.44 -6.45 -13.50
N LEU A 17 -10.31 -6.14 -14.12
CA LEU A 17 -10.23 -5.13 -15.17
C LEU A 17 -11.05 -5.51 -16.39
N GLN A 18 -11.01 -6.76 -16.83
CA GLN A 18 -11.82 -7.24 -17.94
C GLN A 18 -13.31 -7.08 -17.63
N HIS A 19 -13.74 -7.42 -16.41
CA HIS A 19 -15.13 -7.28 -16.00
C HIS A 19 -15.56 -5.82 -15.93
N VAL A 20 -14.78 -4.97 -15.25
CA VAL A 20 -15.06 -3.52 -15.13
C VAL A 20 -15.12 -2.87 -16.50
N ASN A 21 -14.12 -3.12 -17.37
CA ASN A 21 -14.05 -2.54 -18.71
C ASN A 21 -15.13 -3.08 -19.66
N SER A 22 -15.76 -4.22 -19.33
CA SER A 22 -16.91 -4.72 -20.10
C SER A 22 -18.23 -4.03 -19.74
N CYS A 23 -18.28 -3.40 -18.55
CA CYS A 23 -19.46 -2.71 -18.05
C CYS A 23 -19.37 -1.17 -18.22
N ASP A 24 -18.16 -0.62 -18.24
CA ASP A 24 -17.91 0.82 -18.38
C ASP A 24 -17.51 1.25 -19.79
N TYR A 25 -17.79 2.51 -20.12
CA TYR A 25 -17.38 3.13 -21.38
C TYR A 25 -15.90 3.57 -21.38
N GLU A 26 -15.28 3.67 -20.19
CA GLU A 26 -13.89 4.09 -20.04
C GLU A 26 -13.01 2.92 -19.59
N SER A 27 -11.88 2.69 -20.28
CA SER A 27 -10.96 1.62 -19.92
C SER A 27 -10.12 1.96 -18.69
N PHE A 28 -10.25 1.14 -17.66
CA PHE A 28 -9.36 1.13 -16.50
C PHE A 28 -8.04 0.43 -16.84
N THR A 29 -6.95 1.12 -16.55
CA THR A 29 -5.63 0.50 -16.39
C THR A 29 -5.50 -0.05 -14.97
N GLU A 30 -4.56 -0.97 -14.74
CA GLU A 30 -4.27 -1.49 -13.39
C GLU A 30 -3.95 -0.36 -12.40
N HIS A 31 -3.13 0.61 -12.81
CA HIS A 31 -2.81 1.77 -11.98
C HIS A 31 -4.08 2.56 -11.61
N ARG A 32 -4.93 2.90 -12.58
CA ARG A 32 -6.18 3.64 -12.33
C ARG A 32 -7.12 2.86 -11.43
N PHE A 33 -7.24 1.55 -11.64
CA PHE A 33 -8.08 0.70 -10.80
C PHE A 33 -7.58 0.70 -9.34
N SER A 34 -6.27 0.54 -9.14
CA SER A 34 -5.68 0.59 -7.80
C SER A 34 -5.88 1.95 -7.12
N SER A 35 -5.73 3.07 -7.84
CA SER A 35 -5.78 4.42 -7.27
C SER A 35 -7.19 4.97 -7.09
N LEU A 36 -8.13 4.64 -7.99
CA LEU A 36 -9.48 5.21 -7.99
C LEU A 36 -10.53 4.27 -7.38
N VAL A 37 -10.24 2.98 -7.27
CA VAL A 37 -11.19 1.99 -6.71
C VAL A 37 -10.63 1.41 -5.43
N VAL A 38 -9.48 0.74 -5.49
CA VAL A 38 -8.97 -0.01 -4.33
C VAL A 38 -8.50 0.92 -3.21
N GLY A 39 -7.80 2.01 -3.53
CA GLY A 39 -7.36 3.02 -2.57
C GLY A 39 -8.54 3.58 -1.75
N PRO A 40 -9.53 4.21 -2.40
CA PRO A 40 -10.70 4.75 -1.71
C PRO A 40 -11.46 3.71 -0.87
N VAL A 41 -11.61 2.48 -1.38
CA VAL A 41 -12.26 1.39 -0.62
C VAL A 41 -11.49 1.06 0.67
N ARG A 42 -10.15 1.08 0.63
CA ARG A 42 -9.32 0.90 1.83
C ARG A 42 -9.40 2.08 2.79
N ASP A 43 -9.46 3.29 2.24
CA ASP A 43 -9.55 4.52 3.04
C ASP A 43 -10.87 4.59 3.83
N GLU A 44 -11.96 3.99 3.29
CA GLU A 44 -13.24 3.78 3.99
C GLU A 44 -13.22 2.61 5.00
N GLY A 45 -12.06 2.00 5.24
CA GLY A 45 -11.89 0.94 6.24
C GLY A 45 -12.21 -0.47 5.77
N VAL A 46 -12.44 -0.68 4.47
CA VAL A 46 -12.65 -2.03 3.92
C VAL A 46 -11.31 -2.74 3.75
N LEU A 47 -11.17 -3.91 4.39
CA LEU A 47 -9.95 -4.70 4.29
C LEU A 47 -9.92 -5.42 2.93
N VAL A 48 -9.08 -4.92 2.02
CA VAL A 48 -8.81 -5.55 0.73
C VAL A 48 -7.36 -6.00 0.68
N VAL A 49 -7.12 -7.31 0.63
CA VAL A 49 -5.78 -7.89 0.50
C VAL A 49 -5.34 -7.80 -0.96
N SER A 50 -4.14 -7.28 -1.19
CA SER A 50 -3.50 -7.30 -2.51
C SER A 50 -2.26 -8.19 -2.48
N SER A 51 -2.05 -8.90 -3.57
CA SER A 51 -0.80 -9.62 -3.85
C SER A 51 -0.57 -9.68 -5.36
N ALA A 52 0.55 -10.28 -5.78
CA ALA A 52 0.77 -10.58 -7.19
C ALA A 52 -0.31 -11.50 -7.79
N ALA A 53 -1.06 -12.25 -6.96
CA ALA A 53 -2.20 -13.05 -7.39
C ALA A 53 -3.49 -12.23 -7.60
N GLY A 54 -3.48 -10.93 -7.32
CA GLY A 54 -4.63 -10.04 -7.45
C GLY A 54 -5.23 -9.64 -6.10
N TYR A 55 -6.55 -9.50 -6.05
CA TYR A 55 -7.27 -8.96 -4.90
C TYR A 55 -8.17 -10.00 -4.25
N LYS A 56 -8.32 -9.90 -2.93
CA LYS A 56 -9.18 -10.78 -2.14
C LYS A 56 -9.75 -10.03 -0.94
N LEU A 57 -11.01 -10.32 -0.59
CA LEU A 57 -11.54 -9.99 0.73
C LEU A 57 -11.06 -11.02 1.76
N PRO A 58 -10.54 -10.60 2.91
CA PRO A 58 -10.05 -11.52 3.93
C PRO A 58 -11.19 -12.42 4.39
N CYS A 59 -10.94 -13.73 4.45
CA CYS A 59 -11.93 -14.69 4.96
C CYS A 59 -11.33 -15.58 6.05
N SER A 60 -10.11 -15.26 6.50
CA SER A 60 -9.42 -15.95 7.57
C SER A 60 -8.55 -14.99 8.36
N VAL A 61 -8.25 -15.35 9.60
CA VAL A 61 -7.28 -14.64 10.44
C VAL A 61 -5.90 -14.57 9.75
N ARG A 62 -5.54 -15.61 9.00
CA ARG A 62 -4.32 -15.63 8.19
C ARG A 62 -4.29 -14.52 7.13
N ASP A 63 -5.42 -14.26 6.46
CA ASP A 63 -5.50 -13.18 5.46
C ASP A 63 -5.32 -11.82 6.13
N VAL A 64 -5.87 -11.62 7.33
CA VAL A 64 -5.71 -10.39 8.13
C VAL A 64 -4.24 -10.19 8.51
N TYR A 65 -3.58 -11.20 9.08
CA TYR A 65 -2.14 -11.10 9.38
C TYR A 65 -1.31 -10.90 8.10
N GLY A 66 -1.69 -11.53 7.00
CA GLY A 66 -1.06 -11.34 5.69
C GLY A 66 -1.11 -9.87 5.25
N PHE A 67 -2.27 -9.22 5.39
CA PHE A 67 -2.44 -7.80 5.13
C PHE A 67 -1.49 -6.94 5.97
N PHE A 68 -1.48 -7.08 7.29
CA PHE A 68 -0.61 -6.28 8.16
C PHE A 68 0.88 -6.54 7.89
N ASN A 69 1.26 -7.81 7.68
CA ASN A 69 2.64 -8.17 7.36
C ASN A 69 3.10 -7.56 6.04
N TYR A 70 2.24 -7.50 5.02
CA TYR A 70 2.54 -6.88 3.74
C TYR A 70 2.88 -5.38 3.88
N TYR A 71 2.10 -4.63 4.66
CA TYR A 71 2.41 -3.22 4.93
C TYR A 71 3.65 -3.07 5.79
N ASN A 72 3.80 -3.89 6.84
CA ASN A 72 4.98 -3.84 7.69
C ASN A 72 6.28 -4.07 6.90
N GLN A 73 6.29 -5.06 6.00
CA GLN A 73 7.44 -5.36 5.14
C GLN A 73 7.80 -4.22 4.17
N GLN A 74 6.86 -3.36 3.81
CA GLN A 74 7.12 -2.20 2.94
C GLN A 74 7.48 -0.94 3.73
N ILE A 75 6.71 -0.63 4.77
CA ILE A 75 6.83 0.61 5.55
C ILE A 75 8.15 0.63 6.33
N GLN A 76 8.54 -0.48 6.96
CA GLN A 76 9.79 -0.54 7.74
C GLN A 76 11.03 -0.16 6.93
N PRO A 77 11.32 -0.78 5.76
CA PRO A 77 12.47 -0.39 4.95
C PRO A 77 12.31 0.99 4.30
N MET A 78 11.10 1.50 4.09
CA MET A 78 10.89 2.89 3.64
C MET A 78 11.33 3.89 4.72
N LEU A 79 10.88 3.71 5.97
CA LEU A 79 11.28 4.54 7.10
C LEU A 79 12.80 4.47 7.34
N HIS A 80 13.37 3.27 7.33
CA HIS A 80 14.82 3.10 7.49
C HIS A 80 15.63 3.85 6.43
N ARG A 81 15.27 3.70 5.14
CA ARG A 81 15.94 4.41 4.04
C ARG A 81 15.84 5.93 4.20
N LEU A 82 14.66 6.42 4.56
CA LEU A 82 14.46 7.85 4.76
C LEU A 82 15.33 8.40 5.90
N GLY A 83 15.39 7.71 7.05
CA GLY A 83 16.26 8.09 8.17
C GLY A 83 17.76 8.00 7.83
N GLN A 84 18.16 7.07 6.97
CA GLN A 84 19.53 7.03 6.44
C GLN A 84 19.83 8.22 5.52
N SER A 85 18.91 8.55 4.60
CA SER A 85 19.05 9.70 3.71
C SER A 85 19.16 11.01 4.49
N GLN A 86 18.35 11.22 5.52
CA GLN A 86 18.43 12.41 6.37
C GLN A 86 19.81 12.52 7.05
N ARG A 87 20.29 11.45 7.67
CA ARG A 87 21.63 11.43 8.31
C ARG A 87 22.75 11.68 7.31
N ALA A 88 22.64 11.13 6.09
CA ALA A 88 23.62 11.38 5.04
C ALA A 88 23.64 12.85 4.60
N LEU A 89 22.47 13.50 4.51
CA LEU A 89 22.37 14.93 4.22
C LEU A 89 22.98 15.78 5.33
N GLU A 90 22.69 15.49 6.60
CA GLU A 90 23.29 16.18 7.74
C GLU A 90 24.83 16.07 7.70
N LEU A 91 25.37 14.87 7.47
CA LEU A 91 26.81 14.67 7.36
C LEU A 91 27.42 15.42 6.17
N ALA A 92 26.79 15.35 4.99
CA ALA A 92 27.29 15.99 3.78
C ALA A 92 27.22 17.53 3.84
N THR A 93 26.27 18.06 4.61
CA THR A 93 26.06 19.51 4.78
C THR A 93 26.64 20.07 6.07
N TRP A 94 27.37 19.26 6.86
CA TRP A 94 27.88 19.64 8.18
C TRP A 94 26.78 20.17 9.12
N GLY A 95 25.59 19.58 9.04
CA GLY A 95 24.39 19.99 9.79
C GLY A 95 23.63 21.16 9.18
N GLY A 96 24.01 21.63 7.98
CA GLY A 96 23.38 22.77 7.31
C GLY A 96 22.01 22.50 6.68
N LEU A 97 21.64 21.23 6.51
CA LEU A 97 20.35 20.85 5.92
C LEU A 97 19.66 19.77 6.75
N ASP A 98 18.58 20.16 7.43
CA ASP A 98 17.61 19.26 8.03
C ASP A 98 16.26 19.35 7.32
N VAL A 99 16.00 18.39 6.42
CA VAL A 99 14.73 18.33 5.68
C VAL A 99 13.61 17.91 6.63
N LEU A 100 13.83 16.89 7.46
CA LEU A 100 12.84 16.40 8.42
C LEU A 100 12.58 17.39 9.57
N GLY A 101 13.40 18.43 9.70
CA GLY A 101 13.24 19.58 10.57
C GLY A 101 11.99 20.42 10.23
N GLN A 102 11.61 20.49 8.96
CA GLN A 102 10.51 21.34 8.48
C GLN A 102 9.15 20.90 9.07
N PRO A 103 8.24 21.85 9.35
CA PRO A 103 6.96 21.56 10.01
C PRO A 103 6.05 20.64 9.19
N GLU A 104 6.10 20.72 7.86
CA GLU A 104 5.34 19.85 6.95
C GLU A 104 5.68 18.36 7.09
N TYR A 105 6.89 18.02 7.55
CA TYR A 105 7.31 16.63 7.79
C TYR A 105 7.16 16.17 9.25
N ALA A 106 6.46 16.93 10.11
CA ALA A 106 6.33 16.62 11.53
C ALA A 106 5.75 15.22 11.82
N SER A 107 4.82 14.73 10.99
CA SER A 107 4.26 13.38 11.12
C SER A 107 5.29 12.30 10.78
N LEU A 108 6.10 12.54 9.75
CA LEU A 108 7.14 11.62 9.30
C LEU A 108 8.28 11.53 10.32
N ARG A 109 8.68 12.67 10.90
CA ARG A 109 9.64 12.72 12.01
C ARG A 109 9.16 11.93 13.23
N ARG A 110 7.87 12.04 13.58
CA ARG A 110 7.26 11.25 14.66
C ARG A 110 7.30 9.74 14.41
N LEU A 111 7.14 9.31 13.15
CA LEU A 111 7.25 7.90 12.78
C LEU A 111 8.69 7.40 12.91
N LEU A 112 9.69 8.18 12.49
CA LEU A 112 11.09 7.80 12.57
C LEU A 112 11.63 7.74 14.00
N ALA A 113 11.23 8.66 14.87
CA ALA A 113 11.66 8.69 16.27
C ALA A 113 11.23 7.44 17.07
N ARG A 114 10.18 6.74 16.64
CA ARG A 114 9.68 5.51 17.27
C ARG A 114 10.44 4.24 16.84
N HIS A 115 11.31 4.35 15.85
CA HIS A 115 12.07 3.24 15.26
C HIS A 115 13.59 3.46 15.26
N SER A 116 14.06 4.39 16.11
CA SER A 116 15.48 4.72 16.32
C SER A 116 16.10 3.89 17.43
#